data_AF-A0A923DEN2-F1
#
_entry.id   AF-A0A923DEN2-F1
#
_cell.length_a   1.000
_cell.length_b   1.000
_cell.length_c   1.000
_cell.angle_alpha   90.00
_cell.angle_beta   90.00
_cell.angle_gamma   90.00
#
_symmetry.space_group_name_H-M   'P 1'
#
loop_
_entity.id
_entity.type
_entity.pdbx_description
1 polymer ?
#
loop_
_entity_poly.entity_id
_entity_poly.type
_entity_poly.pdbx_seq_one_letter_code
_entity_poly.pdbx_strand_id
1 'polypeptide(L)'
;MGYRKISLLLCFFFFAIGCTKKKCEEVIDQVYVYPIEAAKGKSSEERTEMFKIPEQTLHCLSTVALIKSCISYPEMRLMWTMSDLQSGFDKVYAMCNGFDELWGRGDKVQSLIYLYKQLDFNRDWQSYTDLENGMYIDNIIRHELIIAQYEILIDLTAREKIELFQLALDNQKKKYEFAHQIWGIAGMMTTCAILSRIMYLDKYKPLIEEYTNNELMVLNVAYILILDSDVVNKTMSLSEDYSKILKNK
;
A
#
# COMPACT_ATOMS: atom_id res chain seq x y z
N MET A 1 -70.64 -0.63 -20.18
CA MET A 1 -70.10 -1.87 -19.58
C MET A 1 -68.83 -1.53 -18.83
N GLY A 2 -68.88 -1.57 -17.50
CA GLY A 2 -67.76 -1.22 -16.64
C GLY A 2 -66.91 -2.44 -16.29
N TYR A 3 -65.59 -2.25 -16.28
CA TYR A 3 -64.62 -3.16 -15.68
C TYR A 3 -63.61 -2.29 -14.92
N ARG A 4 -63.87 -2.00 -13.64
CA ARG A 4 -63.31 -2.66 -12.45
C ARG A 4 -61.78 -2.74 -12.42
N LYS A 5 -61.23 -1.90 -11.55
CA LYS A 5 -59.86 -1.84 -11.02
C LYS A 5 -59.36 -3.23 -10.59
N ILE A 6 -58.13 -3.58 -10.97
CA ILE A 6 -57.27 -4.51 -10.24
C ILE A 6 -55.88 -3.88 -10.18
N SER A 7 -55.55 -3.28 -9.03
CA SER A 7 -54.19 -2.90 -8.70
C SER A 7 -53.41 -4.15 -8.31
N LEU A 8 -52.44 -4.56 -9.13
CA LEU A 8 -51.42 -5.53 -8.72
C LEU A 8 -50.32 -4.79 -7.96
N LEU A 9 -50.32 -4.89 -6.64
CA LEU A 9 -49.17 -4.55 -5.80
C LEU A 9 -48.20 -5.74 -5.83
N LEU A 10 -47.13 -5.62 -6.61
CA LEU A 10 -45.99 -6.53 -6.58
C LEU A 10 -45.07 -6.12 -5.42
N CYS A 11 -45.23 -6.76 -4.27
CA CYS A 11 -44.28 -6.68 -3.17
C CYS A 11 -43.04 -7.52 -3.52
N PHE A 12 -41.99 -6.87 -4.03
CA PHE A 12 -40.66 -7.46 -4.10
C PHE A 12 -40.08 -7.56 -2.68
N PHE A 13 -40.26 -8.71 -2.03
CA PHE A 13 -39.43 -9.10 -0.89
C PHE A 13 -38.05 -9.46 -1.40
N PHE A 14 -37.15 -8.47 -1.47
CA PHE A 14 -35.71 -8.75 -1.52
C PHE A 14 -35.32 -9.37 -0.17
N PHE A 15 -35.21 -10.68 -0.13
CA PHE A 15 -34.47 -11.38 0.93
C PHE A 15 -33.01 -10.93 0.81
N ALA A 16 -32.64 -9.93 1.59
CA ALA A 16 -31.24 -9.66 1.92
C ALA A 16 -30.76 -10.85 2.77
N ILE A 17 -30.31 -11.91 2.11
CA ILE A 17 -29.43 -12.90 2.75
C ILE A 17 -28.10 -12.16 2.91
N GLY A 18 -28.03 -11.31 3.93
CA GLY A 18 -26.75 -10.76 4.36
C GLY A 18 -25.92 -11.93 4.85
N CYS A 19 -24.77 -12.18 4.22
CA CYS A 19 -23.70 -12.94 4.85
C CYS A 19 -23.34 -12.20 6.15
N THR A 20 -23.96 -12.60 7.26
CA THR A 20 -23.51 -12.19 8.58
C THR A 20 -22.16 -12.87 8.78
N LYS A 21 -21.06 -12.13 8.53
CA LYS A 21 -19.71 -12.56 8.90
C LYS A 21 -19.79 -13.08 10.34
N LYS A 22 -19.41 -14.35 10.55
CA LYS A 22 -19.47 -14.94 11.89
C LYS A 22 -18.60 -14.11 12.81
N LYS A 23 -19.16 -13.76 13.97
CA LYS A 23 -18.47 -12.99 15.00
C LYS A 23 -17.16 -13.70 15.36
N CYS A 24 -16.06 -12.96 15.37
CA CYS A 24 -14.78 -13.50 15.82
C CYS A 24 -14.87 -13.80 17.32
N GLU A 25 -14.69 -15.07 17.67
CA GLU A 25 -14.62 -15.51 19.07
C GLU A 25 -13.30 -15.03 19.71
N GLU A 26 -12.23 -14.96 18.92
CA GLU A 26 -10.92 -14.45 19.31
C GLU A 26 -10.27 -13.67 18.16
N VAL A 27 -9.52 -12.62 18.49
CA VAL A 27 -8.70 -11.87 17.53
C VAL A 27 -7.38 -12.60 17.33
N ILE A 28 -7.03 -12.89 16.07
CA ILE A 28 -5.80 -13.56 15.69
C ILE A 28 -4.72 -12.50 15.46
N ASP A 29 -3.76 -12.40 16.37
CA ASP A 29 -2.67 -11.41 16.26
C ASP A 29 -1.40 -11.96 15.59
N GLN A 30 -1.44 -13.23 15.17
CA GLN A 30 -0.35 -13.88 14.47
C GLN A 30 -0.49 -13.69 12.95
N VAL A 31 0.65 -13.44 12.29
CA VAL A 31 0.72 -13.35 10.83
C VAL A 31 0.27 -14.68 10.22
N TYR A 32 -0.56 -14.61 9.17
CA TYR A 32 -0.98 -15.78 8.45
C TYR A 32 0.20 -16.47 7.76
N VAL A 33 0.31 -17.78 7.95
CA VAL A 33 1.36 -18.61 7.35
C VAL A 33 0.80 -19.26 6.09
N TYR A 34 1.22 -18.77 4.92
CA TYR A 34 0.80 -19.33 3.64
C TYR A 34 1.41 -20.73 3.41
N PRO A 35 0.68 -21.65 2.75
CA PRO A 35 1.13 -23.02 2.51
C PRO A 35 2.14 -23.12 1.34
N ILE A 36 3.27 -22.39 1.44
CA ILE A 36 4.29 -22.28 0.38
C ILE A 36 4.84 -23.64 -0.05
N GLU A 37 5.11 -24.52 0.92
CA GLU A 37 5.65 -25.86 0.64
C GLU A 37 4.66 -26.73 -0.14
N ALA A 38 3.37 -26.71 0.23
CA ALA A 38 2.33 -27.46 -0.47
C ALA A 38 2.03 -26.89 -1.87
N ALA A 39 2.35 -25.61 -2.09
CA ALA A 39 2.19 -24.92 -3.36
C ALA A 39 3.33 -25.17 -4.36
N LYS A 40 4.42 -25.86 -3.95
CA LYS A 40 5.53 -26.19 -4.87
C LYS A 40 5.07 -27.08 -6.01
N GLY A 41 5.46 -26.74 -7.24
CA GLY A 41 5.09 -27.48 -8.45
C GLY A 41 3.65 -27.28 -8.93
N LYS A 42 2.85 -26.43 -8.25
CA LYS A 42 1.49 -26.06 -8.65
C LYS A 42 1.50 -24.95 -9.71
N SER A 43 0.45 -24.93 -10.53
CA SER A 43 0.22 -23.86 -11.52
C SER A 43 -0.01 -22.51 -10.84
N SER A 44 0.14 -21.40 -11.58
CA SER A 44 -0.09 -20.06 -11.03
C SER A 44 -1.51 -19.89 -10.47
N GLU A 45 -2.50 -20.47 -11.14
CA GLU A 45 -3.92 -20.45 -10.74
C GLU A 45 -4.14 -21.24 -9.44
N GLU A 46 -3.62 -22.47 -9.36
CA GLU A 46 -3.70 -23.29 -8.15
C GLU A 46 -3.03 -22.59 -6.96
N ARG A 47 -1.85 -21.99 -7.15
CA ARG A 47 -1.16 -21.26 -6.08
C ARG A 47 -1.96 -20.04 -5.61
N THR A 48 -2.57 -19.31 -6.54
CA THR A 48 -3.43 -18.15 -6.20
C THR A 48 -4.59 -18.58 -5.31
N GLU A 49 -5.24 -19.70 -5.62
CA GLU A 49 -6.30 -20.24 -4.79
C GLU A 49 -5.77 -20.72 -3.42
N MET A 50 -4.65 -21.45 -3.41
CA MET A 50 -4.03 -21.94 -2.17
C MET A 50 -3.55 -20.83 -1.23
N PHE A 51 -3.23 -19.65 -1.77
CA PHE A 51 -2.76 -18.51 -0.98
C PHE A 51 -3.88 -17.57 -0.54
N LYS A 52 -5.15 -17.89 -0.79
CA LYS A 52 -6.25 -17.15 -0.16
C LYS A 52 -6.29 -17.44 1.33
N ILE A 53 -6.34 -16.38 2.13
CA ILE A 53 -6.59 -16.52 3.57
C ILE A 53 -8.04 -16.99 3.77
N PRO A 54 -8.31 -18.08 4.51
CA PRO A 54 -9.67 -18.54 4.75
C PRO A 54 -10.55 -17.43 5.35
N GLU A 55 -11.78 -17.27 4.88
CA GLU A 55 -12.65 -16.11 5.19
C GLU A 55 -12.78 -15.84 6.70
N GLN A 56 -12.98 -16.89 7.51
CA GLN A 56 -13.06 -16.76 8.97
C GLN A 56 -11.75 -16.25 9.56
N THR A 57 -10.61 -16.80 9.13
CA THR A 57 -9.28 -16.37 9.59
C THR A 57 -9.04 -14.92 9.18
N LEU A 58 -9.30 -14.59 7.92
CA LEU A 58 -9.10 -13.26 7.35
C LEU A 58 -9.85 -12.18 8.15
N HIS A 59 -11.12 -12.44 8.47
CA HIS A 59 -11.92 -11.50 9.24
C HIS A 59 -11.45 -11.33 10.70
N CYS A 60 -10.87 -12.38 11.28
CA CYS A 60 -10.43 -12.37 12.67
C CYS A 60 -8.98 -11.96 12.89
N LEU A 61 -8.19 -11.77 11.83
CA LEU A 61 -6.86 -11.17 11.95
C LEU A 61 -6.96 -9.75 12.56
N SER A 62 -6.05 -9.44 13.49
CA SER A 62 -5.81 -8.06 13.89
C SER A 62 -5.33 -7.27 12.67
N THR A 63 -5.55 -5.95 12.65
CA THR A 63 -5.13 -5.11 11.51
C THR A 63 -3.62 -5.18 11.29
N VAL A 64 -2.82 -5.25 12.36
CA VAL A 64 -1.37 -5.44 12.29
C VAL A 64 -1.00 -6.80 11.68
N ALA A 65 -1.64 -7.88 12.13
CA ALA A 65 -1.41 -9.22 11.60
C ALA A 65 -1.83 -9.32 10.12
N LEU A 66 -2.94 -8.68 9.75
CA LEU A 66 -3.43 -8.59 8.38
C LEU A 66 -2.44 -7.86 7.47
N ILE A 67 -1.95 -6.69 7.86
CA ILE A 67 -0.94 -5.94 7.09
C ILE A 67 0.31 -6.80 6.88
N LYS A 68 0.83 -7.41 7.95
CA LYS A 68 2.00 -8.30 7.86
C LYS A 68 1.75 -9.49 6.95
N SER A 69 0.53 -10.04 6.96
CA SER A 69 0.13 -11.15 6.07
C SER A 69 0.07 -10.72 4.61
N CYS A 70 -0.37 -9.49 4.33
CA CYS A 70 -0.35 -8.94 2.98
C CYS A 70 1.09 -8.71 2.49
N ILE A 71 1.97 -8.19 3.35
CA ILE A 71 3.40 -7.96 3.03
C ILE A 71 4.14 -9.27 2.76
N SER A 72 3.82 -10.31 3.54
CA SER A 72 4.40 -11.66 3.40
C SER A 72 3.69 -12.53 2.35
N TYR A 73 2.72 -11.98 1.62
CA TYR A 73 2.02 -12.71 0.57
C TYR A 73 3.03 -13.30 -0.44
N PRO A 74 3.02 -14.61 -0.74
CA PRO A 74 4.11 -15.25 -1.47
C PRO A 74 4.32 -14.69 -2.88
N GLU A 75 3.25 -14.26 -3.54
CA GLU A 75 3.30 -13.68 -4.89
C GLU A 75 3.49 -12.15 -4.89
N MET A 76 3.76 -11.53 -3.73
CA MET A 76 4.08 -10.09 -3.66
C MET A 76 5.27 -9.72 -4.55
N ARG A 77 6.22 -10.64 -4.77
CA ARG A 77 7.34 -10.48 -5.73
C ARG A 77 6.89 -10.16 -7.16
N LEU A 78 5.66 -10.49 -7.55
CA LEU A 78 5.12 -10.19 -8.88
C LEU A 78 4.98 -8.68 -9.12
N MET A 79 5.01 -7.85 -8.08
CA MET A 79 5.07 -6.39 -8.22
C MET A 79 6.24 -5.92 -9.09
N TRP A 80 7.35 -6.67 -9.09
CA TRP A 80 8.55 -6.37 -9.87
C TRP A 80 8.50 -6.86 -11.33
N THR A 81 7.45 -7.59 -11.72
CA THR A 81 7.36 -8.23 -13.04
C THR A 81 6.64 -7.40 -14.09
N MET A 82 6.09 -6.26 -13.69
CA MET A 82 5.35 -5.34 -14.54
C MET A 82 6.22 -4.14 -14.95
N SER A 83 5.73 -3.30 -15.86
CA SER A 83 6.47 -2.13 -16.35
C SER A 83 6.65 -1.03 -15.30
N ASP A 84 5.80 -1.03 -14.27
CA ASP A 84 5.79 -0.07 -13.19
C ASP A 84 5.23 -0.70 -11.90
N LEU A 85 5.54 -0.10 -10.76
CA LEU A 85 5.18 -0.66 -9.46
C LEU A 85 3.69 -0.54 -9.15
N GLN A 86 2.96 0.42 -9.73
CA GLN A 86 1.50 0.49 -9.56
C GLN A 86 0.83 -0.69 -10.27
N SER A 87 1.11 -0.92 -11.55
CA SER A 87 0.61 -2.08 -12.30
C SER A 87 1.03 -3.40 -11.64
N GLY A 88 2.24 -3.43 -11.07
CA GLY A 88 2.74 -4.53 -10.26
C GLY A 88 1.90 -4.79 -9.02
N PHE A 89 1.59 -3.74 -8.25
CA PHE A 89 0.73 -3.81 -7.09
C PHE A 89 -0.69 -4.27 -7.48
N ASP A 90 -1.28 -3.70 -8.54
CA ASP A 90 -2.64 -4.03 -9.00
C ASP A 90 -2.77 -5.53 -9.33
N LYS A 91 -1.73 -6.11 -9.93
CA LYS A 91 -1.67 -7.56 -10.21
C LYS A 91 -1.67 -8.38 -8.91
N VAL A 92 -0.87 -7.99 -7.92
CA VAL A 92 -0.85 -8.69 -6.62
C VAL A 92 -2.17 -8.49 -5.88
N TYR A 93 -2.72 -7.27 -5.95
CA TYR A 93 -4.01 -6.90 -5.37
C TYR A 93 -5.12 -7.83 -5.85
N ALA A 94 -5.22 -8.06 -7.16
CA ALA A 94 -6.20 -8.97 -7.75
C ALA A 94 -6.08 -10.44 -7.28
N MET A 95 -4.94 -10.83 -6.69
CA MET A 95 -4.67 -12.21 -6.25
C MET A 95 -4.79 -12.38 -4.73
N CYS A 96 -4.54 -11.34 -3.95
CA CYS A 96 -4.46 -11.40 -2.49
C CYS A 96 -5.74 -10.85 -1.84
N ASN A 97 -6.59 -11.75 -1.33
CA ASN A 97 -7.83 -11.37 -0.64
C ASN A 97 -7.62 -10.63 0.69
N GLY A 98 -6.40 -10.59 1.22
CA GLY A 98 -6.06 -9.83 2.43
C GLY A 98 -6.26 -8.33 2.27
N PHE A 99 -6.07 -7.84 1.04
CA PHE A 99 -6.17 -6.43 0.73
C PHE A 99 -7.62 -5.91 0.79
N ASP A 100 -8.59 -6.57 0.17
CA ASP A 100 -9.99 -6.15 0.29
C ASP A 100 -10.47 -6.02 1.74
N GLU A 101 -10.07 -6.94 2.62
CA GLU A 101 -10.39 -6.85 4.05
C GLU A 101 -9.65 -5.67 4.71
N LEU A 102 -8.37 -5.44 4.37
CA LEU A 102 -7.57 -4.37 4.95
C LEU A 102 -8.14 -2.99 4.57
N TRP A 103 -8.68 -2.82 3.36
CA TRP A 103 -9.18 -1.51 2.89
C TRP A 103 -10.40 -1.09 3.72
N GLY A 104 -11.19 -2.08 4.15
CA GLY A 104 -12.35 -1.90 5.03
C GLY A 104 -12.03 -1.68 6.51
N ARG A 105 -10.77 -1.82 6.97
CA ARG A 105 -10.42 -1.60 8.39
C ARG A 105 -10.31 -0.11 8.71
N GLY A 106 -11.01 0.32 9.77
CA GLY A 106 -11.00 1.72 10.21
C GLY A 106 -9.68 2.18 10.85
N ASP A 107 -8.85 1.24 11.33
CA ASP A 107 -7.55 1.48 11.98
C ASP A 107 -6.35 1.15 11.07
N LYS A 108 -6.59 0.92 9.76
CA LYS A 108 -5.55 0.54 8.78
C LYS A 108 -4.42 1.56 8.69
N VAL A 109 -4.75 2.86 8.65
CA VAL A 109 -3.78 3.95 8.51
C VAL A 109 -2.85 3.99 9.71
N GLN A 110 -3.40 3.98 10.93
CA GLN A 110 -2.61 4.01 12.16
C GLN A 110 -1.73 2.77 12.29
N SER A 111 -2.25 1.60 11.94
CA SER A 111 -1.49 0.35 11.95
C SER A 111 -0.34 0.35 10.94
N LEU A 112 -0.55 0.89 9.74
CA LEU A 112 0.50 1.05 8.73
C LEU A 112 1.59 2.03 9.18
N ILE A 113 1.22 3.20 9.71
CA ILE A 113 2.18 4.17 10.25
C ILE A 113 2.97 3.55 11.42
N TYR A 114 2.29 2.82 12.31
CA TYR A 114 2.92 2.11 13.42
C TYR A 114 3.99 1.12 12.94
N LEU A 115 3.69 0.32 11.91
CA LEU A 115 4.65 -0.61 11.34
C LEU A 115 5.78 0.10 10.60
N TYR A 116 5.48 1.16 9.86
CA TYR A 116 6.48 1.92 9.11
C TYR A 116 7.53 2.55 10.02
N LYS A 117 7.14 3.01 11.21
CA LYS A 117 8.05 3.54 12.24
C LYS A 117 9.03 2.52 12.81
N GLN A 118 8.75 1.22 12.69
CA GLN A 118 9.61 0.16 13.20
C GLN A 118 10.74 -0.20 12.24
N LEU A 119 10.69 0.31 11.00
CA LEU A 119 11.71 0.06 10.00
C LEU A 119 12.92 0.96 10.26
N ASP A 120 14.11 0.37 10.21
CA ASP A 120 15.38 1.04 10.46
C ASP A 120 16.11 1.34 9.14
N PHE A 121 16.00 2.59 8.70
CA PHE A 121 16.65 3.09 7.49
C PHE A 121 18.15 3.36 7.67
N ASN A 122 18.65 3.34 8.91
CA ASN A 122 20.03 3.63 9.29
C ASN A 122 20.71 2.42 9.96
N ARG A 123 20.19 1.21 9.73
CA ARG A 123 20.82 -0.02 10.23
C ARG A 123 22.27 -0.09 9.78
N ASP A 124 23.09 -0.80 10.53
CA ASP A 124 24.46 -1.07 10.11
C ASP A 124 24.48 -2.03 8.91
N TRP A 125 24.43 -1.46 7.70
CA TRP A 125 24.38 -2.20 6.43
C TRP A 125 25.62 -3.09 6.21
N GLN A 126 26.75 -2.77 6.84
CA GLN A 126 28.01 -3.50 6.66
C GLN A 126 28.06 -4.77 7.50
N SER A 127 27.24 -4.87 8.55
CA SER A 127 27.12 -6.06 9.41
C SER A 127 26.32 -7.21 8.79
N TYR A 128 25.78 -7.04 7.57
CA TYR A 128 24.91 -8.03 6.92
C TYR A 128 25.38 -8.33 5.51
N THR A 129 24.98 -9.51 5.01
CA THR A 129 25.22 -9.89 3.62
C THR A 129 24.36 -9.09 2.65
N ASP A 130 24.78 -9.01 1.38
CA ASP A 130 24.01 -8.35 0.32
C ASP A 130 22.59 -8.93 0.19
N LEU A 131 22.42 -10.25 0.39
CA LEU A 131 21.11 -10.90 0.35
C LEU A 131 20.21 -10.43 1.50
N GLU A 132 20.73 -10.36 2.72
CA GLU A 132 19.98 -9.89 3.89
C GLU A 132 19.61 -8.41 3.74
N ASN A 133 20.52 -7.60 3.22
CA ASN A 133 20.26 -6.19 2.91
C ASN A 133 19.18 -6.06 1.83
N GLY A 134 19.29 -6.82 0.73
CA GLY A 134 18.29 -6.84 -0.34
C GLY A 134 16.90 -7.26 0.15
N MET A 135 16.81 -8.30 0.98
CA MET A 135 15.55 -8.73 1.60
C MET A 135 14.94 -7.65 2.51
N TYR A 136 15.79 -6.92 3.25
CA TYR A 136 15.31 -5.86 4.12
C TYR A 136 14.85 -4.61 3.35
N ILE A 137 15.57 -4.24 2.29
CA ILE A 137 15.16 -3.18 1.37
C ILE A 137 13.83 -3.55 0.71
N ASP A 138 13.67 -4.77 0.20
CA ASP A 138 12.40 -5.25 -0.37
C ASP A 138 11.26 -5.21 0.67
N ASN A 139 11.54 -5.57 1.93
CA ASN A 139 10.57 -5.42 3.01
C ASN A 139 10.12 -3.96 3.20
N ILE A 140 11.06 -3.00 3.19
CA ILE A 140 10.74 -1.57 3.27
C ILE A 140 9.90 -1.12 2.08
N ILE A 141 10.29 -1.50 0.87
CA ILE A 141 9.58 -1.15 -0.36
C ILE A 141 8.14 -1.68 -0.31
N ARG A 142 7.91 -2.90 0.18
CA ARG A 142 6.55 -3.47 0.32
C ARG A 142 5.68 -2.69 1.30
N HIS A 143 6.23 -2.27 2.43
CA HIS A 143 5.50 -1.42 3.38
C HIS A 143 5.11 -0.10 2.73
N GLU A 144 6.08 0.56 2.09
CA GLU A 144 5.86 1.85 1.45
C GLU A 144 4.93 1.76 0.25
N LEU A 145 4.99 0.67 -0.52
CA LEU A 145 4.11 0.43 -1.66
C LEU A 145 2.64 0.33 -1.22
N ILE A 146 2.36 -0.38 -0.12
CA ILE A 146 1.00 -0.44 0.44
C ILE A 146 0.56 0.93 0.95
N ILE A 147 1.44 1.66 1.65
CA ILE A 147 1.14 3.01 2.16
C ILE A 147 0.87 3.99 1.02
N ALA A 148 1.60 3.87 -0.10
CA ALA A 148 1.48 4.77 -1.24
C ALA A 148 0.15 4.65 -1.99
N GLN A 149 -0.67 3.63 -1.73
CA GLN A 149 -1.95 3.43 -2.42
C GLN A 149 -2.97 4.50 -2.05
N TYR A 150 -3.77 4.93 -3.03
CA TYR A 150 -4.75 6.00 -2.82
C TYR A 150 -5.81 5.63 -1.77
N GLU A 151 -6.18 4.34 -1.68
CA GLU A 151 -7.09 3.77 -0.69
C GLU A 151 -6.58 3.94 0.76
N ILE A 152 -5.27 4.17 0.94
CA ILE A 152 -4.69 4.52 2.24
C ILE A 152 -4.58 6.03 2.38
N LEU A 153 -4.02 6.71 1.37
CA LEU A 153 -3.67 8.13 1.48
C LEU A 153 -4.88 9.07 1.55
N ILE A 154 -6.01 8.71 0.92
CA ILE A 154 -7.24 9.53 0.95
C ILE A 154 -7.89 9.52 2.35
N ASP A 155 -7.69 8.45 3.11
CA ASP A 155 -8.28 8.27 4.45
C ASP A 155 -7.46 8.91 5.57
N LEU A 156 -6.32 9.54 5.26
CA LEU A 156 -5.48 10.22 6.26
C LEU A 156 -6.24 11.38 6.91
N THR A 157 -6.34 11.35 8.24
CA THR A 157 -6.68 12.57 8.99
C THR A 157 -5.57 13.61 8.85
N ALA A 158 -5.84 14.89 9.17
CA ALA A 158 -4.83 15.94 9.12
C ALA A 158 -3.59 15.59 9.98
N ARG A 159 -3.80 15.03 11.17
CA ARG A 159 -2.72 14.61 12.07
C ARG A 159 -1.90 13.46 11.49
N GLU A 160 -2.56 12.40 11.01
CA GLU A 160 -1.88 11.24 10.41
C GLU A 160 -1.12 11.63 9.14
N LYS A 161 -1.65 12.59 8.37
CA LYS A 161 -0.97 13.13 7.19
C LYS A 161 0.32 13.86 7.57
N ILE A 162 0.28 14.76 8.56
CA ILE A 162 1.48 15.45 9.06
C ILE A 162 2.52 14.43 9.52
N GLU A 163 2.09 13.45 10.31
CA GLU A 163 2.93 12.40 10.86
C GLU A 163 3.58 11.53 9.78
N LEU A 164 2.77 10.97 8.87
CA LEU A 164 3.24 10.11 7.79
C LEU A 164 4.14 10.89 6.83
N PHE A 165 3.75 12.10 6.43
CA PHE A 165 4.53 12.90 5.49
C PHE A 165 5.91 13.24 6.05
N GLN A 166 5.98 13.65 7.32
CA GLN A 166 7.25 13.93 7.98
C GLN A 166 8.11 12.67 8.09
N LEU A 167 7.52 11.54 8.50
CA LEU A 167 8.22 10.26 8.61
C LEU A 167 8.78 9.80 7.25
N ALA A 168 7.98 9.87 6.19
CA ALA A 168 8.40 9.52 4.83
C ALA A 168 9.51 10.47 4.33
N LEU A 169 9.41 11.78 4.60
CA LEU A 169 10.43 12.74 4.20
C LEU A 169 11.76 12.48 4.91
N ASP A 170 11.74 12.22 6.21
CA ASP A 170 12.94 11.91 6.98
C ASP A 170 13.58 10.60 6.53
N ASN A 171 12.77 9.58 6.20
CA ASN A 171 13.27 8.33 5.66
C ASN A 171 13.84 8.50 4.25
N GLN A 172 13.19 9.29 3.39
CA GLN A 172 13.71 9.60 2.05
C GLN A 172 15.07 10.31 2.12
N LYS A 173 15.27 11.21 3.09
CA LYS A 173 16.57 11.86 3.32
C LYS A 173 17.67 10.86 3.67
N LYS A 174 17.38 9.90 4.54
CA LYS A 174 18.31 8.79 4.87
C LYS A 174 18.61 7.94 3.63
N LYS A 175 17.59 7.63 2.82
CA LYS A 175 17.80 6.89 1.57
C LYS A 175 18.69 7.64 0.59
N TYR A 176 18.48 8.95 0.49
CA TYR A 176 19.25 9.82 -0.38
C TYR A 176 20.72 9.92 0.05
N GLU A 177 21.00 10.00 1.35
CA GLU A 177 22.37 10.00 1.90
C GLU A 177 23.16 8.77 1.48
N PHE A 178 22.51 7.59 1.46
CA PHE A 178 23.13 6.32 1.07
C PHE A 178 22.73 5.86 -0.34
N ALA A 179 22.32 6.79 -1.23
CA ALA A 179 21.74 6.46 -2.54
C ALA A 179 22.67 5.62 -3.42
N HIS A 180 23.97 5.94 -3.44
CA HIS A 180 24.95 5.23 -4.28
C HIS A 180 25.45 3.91 -3.70
N GLN A 181 25.18 3.63 -2.43
CA GLN A 181 25.72 2.46 -1.73
C GLN A 181 24.65 1.39 -1.51
N ILE A 182 23.45 1.81 -1.10
CA ILE A 182 22.41 0.91 -0.59
C ILE A 182 21.14 0.99 -1.43
N TRP A 183 20.61 2.20 -1.62
CA TRP A 183 19.21 2.34 -2.04
C TRP A 183 19.00 2.37 -3.56
N GLY A 184 19.88 3.07 -4.27
CA GLY A 184 19.65 3.40 -5.67
C GLY A 184 18.30 4.11 -5.91
N ILE A 185 17.95 4.30 -7.17
CA ILE A 185 16.65 4.89 -7.54
C ILE A 185 15.50 3.95 -7.13
N ALA A 186 15.65 2.65 -7.37
CA ALA A 186 14.62 1.66 -7.08
C ALA A 186 14.19 1.66 -5.60
N GLY A 187 15.15 1.77 -4.67
CA GLY A 187 14.85 1.84 -3.24
C GLY A 187 14.18 3.14 -2.79
N MET A 188 14.25 4.22 -3.59
CA MET A 188 13.65 5.52 -3.27
C MET A 188 12.27 5.73 -3.88
N MET A 189 11.91 4.98 -4.94
CA MET A 189 10.65 5.19 -5.69
C MET A 189 9.41 5.20 -4.80
N THR A 190 9.30 4.24 -3.89
CA THR A 190 8.09 4.07 -3.06
C THR A 190 7.91 5.19 -2.03
N THR A 191 8.99 5.69 -1.43
CA THR A 191 8.90 6.86 -0.54
C THR A 191 8.59 8.14 -1.33
N CYS A 192 9.21 8.32 -2.50
CA CYS A 192 8.87 9.41 -3.42
C CYS A 192 7.38 9.37 -3.80
N ALA A 193 6.81 8.20 -4.07
CA ALA A 193 5.40 8.06 -4.37
C ALA A 193 4.49 8.46 -3.20
N ILE A 194 4.81 8.07 -1.95
CA ILE A 194 4.07 8.52 -0.75
C ILE A 194 4.04 10.05 -0.70
N LEU A 195 5.22 10.68 -0.79
CA LEU A 195 5.36 12.13 -0.69
C LEU A 195 4.60 12.85 -1.82
N SER A 196 4.83 12.43 -3.06
CA SER A 196 4.22 13.08 -4.22
C SER A 196 2.71 12.85 -4.28
N ARG A 197 2.20 11.67 -3.93
CA ARG A 197 0.75 11.41 -3.91
C ARG A 197 0.03 12.20 -2.82
N ILE A 198 0.61 12.36 -1.63
CA ILE A 198 0.03 13.23 -0.59
C ILE A 198 -0.06 14.68 -1.09
N MET A 199 1.04 15.20 -1.64
CA MET A 199 1.06 16.55 -2.23
C MET A 199 0.06 16.71 -3.38
N TYR A 200 -0.12 15.65 -4.19
CA TYR A 200 -1.06 15.64 -5.32
C TYR A 200 -2.51 15.68 -4.84
N LEU A 201 -2.87 14.85 -3.86
CA LEU A 201 -4.20 14.83 -3.23
C LEU A 201 -4.55 16.17 -2.59
N ASP A 202 -3.57 16.84 -1.97
CA ASP A 202 -3.73 18.16 -1.39
C ASP A 202 -3.68 19.31 -2.42
N LYS A 203 -3.53 18.97 -3.71
CA LYS A 203 -3.45 19.93 -4.83
C LYS A 203 -2.36 20.98 -4.60
N TYR A 204 -1.22 20.57 -4.06
CA TYR A 204 -0.08 21.46 -3.84
C TYR A 204 0.43 22.00 -5.18
N LYS A 205 0.18 23.29 -5.42
CA LYS A 205 0.35 23.93 -6.75
C LYS A 205 1.71 23.66 -7.42
N PRO A 206 2.87 23.79 -6.74
CA PRO A 206 4.16 23.48 -7.35
C PRO A 206 4.29 22.02 -7.82
N LEU A 207 3.76 21.05 -7.07
CA LEU A 207 3.73 19.67 -7.56
C LEU A 207 2.77 19.52 -8.74
N ILE A 208 1.58 20.13 -8.70
CA ILE A 208 0.61 20.03 -9.80
C ILE A 208 1.19 20.61 -11.10
N GLU A 209 1.96 21.69 -11.02
CA GLU A 209 2.68 22.26 -12.15
C GLU A 209 3.72 21.29 -12.72
N GLU A 210 4.54 20.65 -11.87
CA GLU A 210 5.48 19.61 -12.32
C GLU A 210 4.74 18.40 -12.91
N TYR A 211 3.70 17.90 -12.25
CA TYR A 211 2.89 16.78 -12.75
C TYR A 211 2.25 17.09 -14.12
N THR A 212 1.85 18.34 -14.37
CA THR A 212 1.20 18.71 -15.64
C THR A 212 2.20 18.85 -16.79
N ASN A 213 3.44 19.28 -16.50
CA ASN A 213 4.41 19.67 -17.51
C ASN A 213 5.61 18.72 -17.65
N ASN A 214 5.76 17.74 -16.75
CA ASN A 214 6.89 16.83 -16.70
C ASN A 214 6.40 15.37 -16.67
N GLU A 215 6.56 14.67 -17.79
CA GLU A 215 6.17 13.26 -17.94
C GLU A 215 6.83 12.35 -16.88
N LEU A 216 8.07 12.62 -16.49
CA LEU A 216 8.76 11.84 -15.47
C LEU A 216 8.14 12.01 -14.08
N MET A 217 7.57 13.19 -13.80
CA MET A 217 6.80 13.41 -12.56
C MET A 217 5.46 12.67 -12.61
N VAL A 218 4.82 12.58 -13.77
CA VAL A 218 3.60 11.75 -13.96
C VAL A 218 3.90 10.29 -13.68
N LEU A 219 5.00 9.76 -14.22
CA LEU A 219 5.43 8.37 -13.98
C LEU A 219 5.62 8.07 -12.49
N ASN A 220 6.23 8.98 -11.74
CA ASN A 220 6.39 8.82 -10.29
C ASN A 220 5.04 8.84 -9.55
N VAL A 221 4.17 9.82 -9.84
CA VAL A 221 2.90 9.99 -9.11
C VAL A 221 1.88 8.92 -9.46
N ALA A 222 1.66 8.65 -10.75
CA ALA A 222 0.63 7.72 -11.20
C ALA A 222 1.10 6.26 -11.16
N TYR A 223 2.34 5.99 -11.56
CA TYR A 223 2.82 4.64 -11.82
C TYR A 223 3.88 4.14 -10.83
N ILE A 224 4.34 5.00 -9.89
CA ILE A 224 5.42 4.67 -8.94
C ILE A 224 6.67 4.22 -9.71
N LEU A 225 7.02 5.00 -10.74
CA LEU A 225 8.17 4.73 -11.59
C LEU A 225 9.07 5.97 -11.70
N ILE A 226 10.35 5.80 -11.39
CA ILE A 226 11.37 6.84 -11.57
C ILE A 226 12.42 6.37 -12.58
N LEU A 227 12.50 7.06 -13.70
CA LEU A 227 13.49 6.76 -14.75
C LEU A 227 14.72 7.67 -14.69
N ASP A 228 14.64 8.75 -13.90
CA ASP A 228 15.69 9.75 -13.77
C ASP A 228 15.85 10.20 -12.30
N SER A 229 17.08 10.27 -11.81
CA SER A 229 17.40 10.77 -10.48
C SER A 229 16.91 12.20 -10.23
N ASP A 230 16.74 13.01 -11.27
CA ASP A 230 16.21 14.38 -11.13
C ASP A 230 14.78 14.41 -10.57
N VAL A 231 13.99 13.36 -10.79
CA VAL A 231 12.66 13.23 -10.17
C VAL A 231 12.76 13.07 -8.66
N VAL A 232 13.79 12.36 -8.17
CA VAL A 232 14.05 12.22 -6.72
C VAL A 232 14.40 13.58 -6.13
N ASN A 233 15.32 14.31 -6.76
CA ASN A 233 15.75 15.64 -6.34
C ASN A 233 14.56 16.62 -6.30
N LYS A 234 13.75 16.62 -7.36
CA LYS A 234 12.55 17.46 -7.46
C LYS A 234 11.54 17.11 -6.38
N THR A 235 11.23 15.82 -6.21
CA THR A 235 10.29 15.34 -5.19
C THR A 235 10.74 15.75 -3.80
N MET A 236 12.03 15.61 -3.49
CA MET A 236 12.59 16.04 -2.20
C MET A 236 12.45 17.54 -1.98
N SER A 237 12.87 18.36 -2.94
CA SER A 237 12.78 19.83 -2.85
C SER A 237 11.33 20.28 -2.63
N LEU A 238 10.39 19.77 -3.43
CA LEU A 238 8.96 20.06 -3.27
C LEU A 238 8.43 19.62 -1.91
N SER A 239 8.87 18.46 -1.41
CA SER A 239 8.43 17.92 -0.13
C SER A 239 8.93 18.73 1.06
N GLU A 240 10.16 19.24 0.99
CA GLU A 240 10.68 20.14 2.03
C GLU A 240 9.89 21.44 2.13
N ASP A 241 9.51 22.02 0.98
CA ASP A 241 8.67 23.20 0.95
C ASP A 241 7.24 22.90 1.41
N TYR A 242 6.69 21.77 0.97
CA TYR A 242 5.36 21.34 1.40
C TYR A 242 5.29 21.09 2.91
N SER A 243 6.31 20.47 3.50
CA SER A 243 6.37 20.19 4.95
C SER A 243 6.25 21.47 5.79
N LYS A 244 6.83 22.59 5.33
CA LYS A 244 6.71 23.90 6.00
C LYS A 244 5.26 24.39 6.02
N ILE A 245 4.51 24.17 4.94
CA ILE A 245 3.10 24.56 4.82
C ILE A 245 2.22 23.63 5.65
N LEU A 246 2.49 22.33 5.56
CA LEU A 246 1.69 21.28 6.21
C LEU A 246 1.69 21.42 7.74
N LYS A 247 2.81 21.85 8.35
CA LYS A 247 2.93 22.11 9.80
C LYS A 247 2.16 23.33 10.31
N ASN A 248 1.73 24.21 9.40
CA ASN A 248 1.00 25.45 9.73
C ASN A 248 -0.52 25.34 9.51
N LYS A 249 -1.03 24.15 9.16
CA LYS A 249 -2.46 23.84 9.03
C LYS A 249 -2.96 23.16 10.29
#